data_AF-A0A533X655-F1
#
_entry.id   AF-A0A533X655-F1
#
_cell.length_a   1.000
_cell.length_b   1.000
_cell.length_c   1.000
_cell.angle_alpha   90.00
_cell.angle_beta   90.00
_cell.angle_gamma   90.00
#
_symmetry.space_group_name_H-M   'P 1'
#
loop_
_entity.id
_entity.type
_entity.pdbx_description
1 polymer ?
#
loop_
_entity_poly.entity_id
_entity_poly.type
_entity_poly.pdbx_seq_one_letter_code
_entity_poly.pdbx_strand_id
1 'polypeptide(L)' 'MSKASEKERGGGPRLVRRSPLTPRQRLCPRCLSALSRGSKLGGWLIPQDFFCPTCGYRGTVFLESSEEKSTKA' A
#
# COMPACT_ATOMS: atom_id res chain seq x y z
N MET A 1 -5.99 41.95 32.27
CA MET A 1 -5.28 41.96 30.98
C MET A 1 -4.50 40.65 30.87
N SER A 2 -4.65 39.99 29.71
CA SER A 2 -3.74 38.97 29.14
C SER A 2 -3.61 37.61 29.85
N LYS A 3 -4.53 36.67 29.55
CA LYS A 3 -4.20 35.24 29.53
C LYS A 3 -3.81 34.87 28.09
N ALA A 4 -2.51 34.87 27.80
CA ALA A 4 -1.94 34.19 26.64
C ALA A 4 -2.29 32.69 26.76
N SER A 5 -3.00 32.08 25.80
CA SER A 5 -2.54 31.69 24.46
C SER A 5 -1.57 30.51 24.47
N GLU A 6 -1.77 29.62 23.49
CA GLU A 6 -1.03 28.40 23.17
C GLU A 6 -1.16 27.17 24.08
N LYS A 7 -2.27 26.44 23.89
CA LYS A 7 -2.35 24.99 24.13
C LYS A 7 -1.96 24.25 22.84
N GLU A 8 -0.70 24.36 22.42
CA GLU A 8 -0.13 23.46 21.40
C GLU A 8 0.11 22.09 22.05
N ARG A 9 -0.96 21.29 22.19
CA ARG A 9 -0.82 19.86 22.50
C ARG A 9 -0.74 19.11 21.18
N GLY A 10 0.49 19.06 20.65
CA GLY A 10 0.85 18.11 19.61
C GLY A 10 0.52 16.69 20.08
N GLY A 11 -0.59 16.15 19.57
CA GLY A 11 -0.89 14.73 19.72
C GLY A 11 0.14 13.95 18.91
N GLY A 12 0.95 13.13 19.57
CA GLY A 12 1.88 12.24 18.89
C GLY A 12 1.16 11.34 17.88
N PRO A 13 1.89 10.73 16.92
CA PRO A 13 1.26 9.89 15.91
C PRO A 13 0.49 8.76 16.59
N ARG A 14 -0.82 8.68 16.29
CA ARG A 14 -1.65 7.57 16.76
C ARG A 14 -1.15 6.30 16.09
N LEU A 15 -0.60 5.37 16.88
CA LEU A 15 -0.28 4.03 16.41
C LEU A 15 -1.57 3.29 16.09
N VAL A 16 -1.90 3.17 14.80
CA VAL A 16 -3.02 2.39 14.32
C VAL A 16 -2.49 1.05 13.82
N ARG A 17 -2.91 -0.06 14.43
CA ARG A 17 -2.65 -1.39 13.89
C ARG A 17 -3.51 -1.60 12.65
N ARG A 18 -2.87 -1.78 11.50
CA ARG A 18 -3.56 -2.15 10.26
C ARG A 18 -3.92 -3.63 10.32
N SER A 19 -5.09 -3.99 9.81
CA SER A 19 -5.48 -5.39 9.68
C SER A 19 -4.63 -6.06 8.60
N PRO A 20 -3.99 -7.20 8.86
CA PRO A 20 -3.22 -7.92 7.84
C PRO A 20 -4.11 -8.53 6.74
N LEU A 21 -5.42 -8.59 6.96
CA LEU A 21 -6.39 -9.19 6.05
C LEU A 21 -6.99 -8.20 5.05
N THR A 22 -6.78 -6.89 5.22
CA THR A 22 -7.33 -5.91 4.27
C THR A 22 -6.48 -5.86 3.00
N PRO A 23 -7.05 -6.19 1.82
CA PRO A 23 -6.29 -6.17 0.58
C PRO A 23 -5.87 -4.75 0.23
N ARG A 24 -4.60 -4.58 -0.13
CA ARG A 24 -4.03 -3.32 -0.60
C ARG A 24 -3.71 -3.41 -2.08
N GLN A 25 -3.82 -2.27 -2.77
CA GLN A 25 -3.46 -2.22 -4.17
C GLN A 25 -1.95 -2.29 -4.31
N ARG A 26 -1.50 -3.15 -5.24
CA ARG A 26 -0.08 -3.31 -5.60
C ARG A 26 0.24 -2.44 -6.80
N LEU A 27 1.28 -1.62 -6.69
CA LEU A 27 1.69 -0.62 -7.68
C LEU A 27 3.10 -0.89 -8.20
N CYS A 28 3.34 -0.48 -9.45
CA CYS A 28 4.62 -0.64 -10.12
C CYS A 28 5.70 0.24 -9.48
N PRO A 29 6.90 -0.29 -9.19
CA PRO A 29 8.00 0.52 -8.63
C PRO A 29 8.59 1.53 -9.62
N ARG A 30 8.32 1.38 -10.93
CA ARG A 30 8.85 2.26 -11.98
C ARG A 30 7.89 3.40 -12.35
N CYS A 31 6.61 3.09 -12.55
CA CYS A 31 5.64 4.03 -13.09
C CYS A 31 4.37 4.19 -12.24
N LEU A 32 4.32 3.55 -11.07
CA LEU A 32 3.22 3.64 -10.10
C LEU A 32 1.85 3.17 -10.60
N SER A 33 1.73 2.60 -11.81
CA SER A 33 0.49 2.01 -12.28
C SER A 33 0.16 0.69 -11.57
N ALA A 34 -1.11 0.27 -11.63
CA ALA A 34 -1.54 -1.00 -11.05
C ALA A 34 -0.79 -2.19 -11.66
N LEU A 35 -0.38 -3.14 -10.81
CA LEU A 35 0.26 -4.37 -11.24
C LEU A 35 -0.75 -5.51 -11.38
N SER A 36 -0.51 -6.36 -12.38
CA SER A 36 -1.21 -7.64 -12.55
C SER A 36 -0.36 -8.78 -12.02
N ARG A 37 -0.99 -9.81 -11.44
CA ARG A 37 -0.30 -11.06 -11.08
C ARG A 37 0.14 -11.78 -12.36
N GLY A 38 1.37 -12.26 -12.39
CA GLY A 38 1.86 -13.11 -13.48
C GLY A 38 1.24 -14.50 -13.39
N SER A 39 1.69 -15.32 -12.46
CA SER A 39 1.14 -16.67 -12.23
C SER A 39 0.03 -16.69 -11.18
N LYS A 40 -0.97 -17.57 -11.41
CA LYS A 40 -1.99 -17.94 -10.41
C LYS A 40 -1.44 -18.89 -9.34
N LEU A 41 -0.37 -19.62 -9.65
CA LEU A 41 0.27 -20.60 -8.75
C LEU A 41 1.33 -19.97 -7.84
N GLY A 42 1.63 -18.68 -8.01
CA GLY A 42 2.57 -17.93 -7.17
C GLY A 42 2.00 -17.65 -5.76
N GLY A 43 2.91 -17.46 -4.80
CA GLY A 43 2.59 -17.07 -3.42
C GLY A 43 2.55 -18.19 -2.39
N TRP A 44 2.80 -19.44 -2.80
CA TRP A 44 3.02 -20.56 -1.87
C TRP A 44 4.47 -21.04 -1.91
N LEU A 45 4.82 -21.92 -2.86
CA LEU A 45 6.19 -22.45 -3.04
C LEU A 45 7.01 -21.66 -4.06
N ILE A 46 6.35 -20.89 -4.92
CA ILE A 46 6.98 -20.10 -5.98
C ILE A 46 6.76 -18.62 -5.66
N PRO A 47 7.80 -17.76 -5.77
CA PRO A 47 7.64 -16.32 -5.60
C PRO A 47 6.52 -15.78 -6.48
N GLN A 48 5.66 -14.93 -5.92
CA GLN A 48 4.63 -14.27 -6.72
C GLN A 48 5.28 -13.21 -7.61
N ASP A 49 5.20 -13.40 -8.91
CA ASP A 49 5.63 -12.43 -9.90
C ASP A 49 4.49 -11.47 -10.27
N PHE A 50 4.88 -10.27 -10.68
CA PHE A 50 4.02 -9.19 -11.11
C PHE A 50 4.48 -8.65 -12.45
N PHE A 51 3.51 -8.22 -13.24
CA PHE A 51 3.73 -7.58 -14.53
C PHE A 51 2.99 -6.24 -14.59
N CYS A 52 3.66 -5.24 -15.16
CA CYS A 52 3.09 -3.93 -15.41
C CYS A 52 2.70 -3.78 -16.89
N PRO A 53 1.40 -3.61 -17.23
CA PRO A 53 0.97 -3.41 -18.62
C PRO A 53 1.45 -2.09 -19.22
N THR A 54 1.73 -1.08 -18.39
CA THR A 54 2.11 0.27 -18.85
C THR A 54 3.57 0.39 -19.27
N CYS A 55 4.52 -0.05 -18.43
CA CYS A 55 5.96 0.14 -18.66
C CYS A 55 6.75 -1.16 -18.88
N GLY A 56 6.07 -2.31 -18.86
CA GLY A 56 6.70 -3.61 -19.09
C GLY A 56 7.52 -4.17 -17.92
N TYR A 57 7.48 -3.56 -16.74
CA TYR A 57 8.14 -4.13 -15.54
C TYR A 57 7.66 -5.56 -15.27
N ARG A 58 8.61 -6.46 -14.97
CA ARG A 58 8.37 -7.82 -14.47
C ARG A 58 9.28 -8.11 -13.28
N GLY A 59 8.72 -8.64 -12.20
CA GLY A 59 9.47 -8.99 -11.00
C GLY A 59 8.57 -9.27 -9.80
N THR A 60 9.19 -9.55 -8.65
CA THR A 60 8.49 -9.92 -7.41
C THR A 60 8.26 -8.74 -6.46
N VAL A 61 8.79 -7.56 -6.79
CA VAL A 61 8.75 -6.36 -5.94
C VAL A 61 7.61 -5.44 -6.39
N PHE A 62 6.87 -4.89 -5.42
CA PHE A 62 5.79 -3.94 -5.66
C PHE A 62 5.71 -2.92 -4.52
N LEU A 63 5.01 -1.81 -4.80
CA LEU A 63 4.65 -0.81 -3.80
C LEU A 63 3.21 -1.02 -3.33
N GLU A 64 2.92 -0.72 -2.07
CA GLU A 64 1.57 -0.80 -1.51
C GLU A 64 0.95 0.60 -1.38
N SER A 65 -0.31 0.73 -1.79
CA SER A 65 -1.05 1.98 -1.57
C SER A 65 -1.36 2.19 -0.08
N SER A 66 -1.19 3.42 0.39
CA SER A 66 -1.60 3.83 1.74
C SER A 66 -3.12 3.82 1.91
N GLU A 67 -3.87 3.94 0.82
CA GLU A 67 -5.33 3.91 0.78
C GLU A 67 -5.87 2.48 0.79
N GLU A 68 -6.93 2.26 1.58
CA GLU A 68 -7.69 1.00 1.60
C GLU A 68 -8.68 1.03 0.44
N LYS A 69 -8.46 0.20 -0.58
CA LYS A 69 -9.52 -0.08 -1.54
C LYS A 69 -10.46 -1.11 -0.91
N SER A 70 -11.60 -0.64 -0.43
CA SER A 70 -12.71 -1.52 -0.05
C SER A 70 -13.26 -2.16 -1.32
N THR A 71 -12.69 -3.29 -1.73
CA THR A 71 -13.39 -4.19 -2.64
C THR A 71 -14.50 -4.85 -1.81
N LYS A 72 -15.67 -4.20 -1.75
CA LYS A 72 -16.92 -4.90 -1.40
C LYS A 72 -17.09 -6.02 -2.43
N ALA A 73 -17.02 -7.26 -1.95
CA ALA A 73 -17.44 -8.42 -2.72
C ALA A 73 -18.96 -8.40 -2.92
#